data_AF-A0A1X1BHT1-F1
#
_entry.id   AF-A0A1X1BHT1-F1
#
_cell.length_a   1.000
_cell.length_b   1.000
_cell.length_c   1.000
_cell.angle_alpha   90.00
_cell.angle_beta   90.00
_cell.angle_gamma   90.00
#
_symmetry.space_group_name_H-M   'P 1'
#
loop_
_entity.id
_entity.type
_entity.pdbx_description
1 polymer ?
#
loop_
_entity_poly.entity_id
_entity_poly.type
_entity_poly.pdbx_seq_one_letter_code
_entity_poly.pdbx_strand_id
1 'polypeptide(L)'
;MAKIRPSTLAIRLTKTGIADDNKNVNHALKGIRKQIGIHNIENKTTEHIQEKSGKKINIQEININITNKIHKSIWNAMKKYDAPKLQLIEQNIRARNIQMNGVTYTLLIHAHLIFNANGSTLTQLIEEMKQKTIHPALIRFNARIVASCIEMQTLHAKPLRNNILQMARAAWITAVLITRRYPTHDHIIQKEIQVERQHTEIENEKPIHIKL
;
A
#
# COMPACT_ATOMS: atom_id res chain seq x y z
N MET A 1 -6.12 -41.99 20.26
CA MET A 1 -6.19 -40.96 19.19
C MET A 1 -4.81 -40.31 19.05
N ALA A 2 -4.13 -40.51 17.91
CA ALA A 2 -2.78 -40.02 17.70
C ALA A 2 -2.78 -38.50 17.41
N LYS A 3 -1.99 -37.75 18.19
CA LYS A 3 -1.86 -36.29 18.10
C LYS A 3 -0.94 -35.95 16.92
N ILE A 4 -1.51 -35.46 15.82
CA ILE A 4 -0.74 -35.00 14.65
C ILE A 4 0.07 -33.77 15.07
N ARG A 5 1.40 -33.87 15.04
CA ARG A 5 2.28 -32.71 15.21
C ARG A 5 2.24 -31.88 13.92
N PRO A 6 2.11 -30.54 13.97
CA PRO A 6 2.25 -29.72 12.78
C PRO A 6 3.66 -29.96 12.21
N SER A 7 3.72 -30.38 10.95
CA SER A 7 4.98 -30.59 10.24
C SER A 7 5.76 -29.27 10.23
N THR A 8 6.85 -29.22 11.00
CA THR A 8 7.81 -28.11 11.01
C THR A 8 8.63 -28.15 9.73
N LEU A 9 7.99 -27.89 8.59
CA LEU A 9 8.69 -27.56 7.36
C LEU A 9 9.15 -26.11 7.53
N ALA A 10 10.21 -25.94 8.30
CA ALA A 10 10.93 -24.67 8.43
C ALA A 10 11.62 -24.43 7.09
N ILE A 11 10.87 -23.88 6.13
CA ILE A 11 11.46 -23.30 4.93
C ILE A 11 12.30 -22.12 5.41
N ARG A 12 13.61 -22.34 5.50
CA ARG A 12 14.59 -21.29 5.75
C ARG A 12 14.60 -20.42 4.50
N LEU A 13 13.68 -19.46 4.43
CA LEU A 13 13.71 -18.42 3.41
C LEU A 13 15.10 -17.79 3.48
N THR A 14 15.83 -17.79 2.37
CA THR A 14 17.14 -17.15 2.30
C THR A 14 16.94 -15.68 2.70
N LYS A 15 17.82 -15.16 3.57
CA LYS A 15 17.85 -13.74 3.96
C LYS A 15 18.29 -12.83 2.80
N THR A 16 17.95 -13.19 1.57
CA THR A 16 18.31 -12.46 0.36
C THR A 16 17.05 -11.76 -0.13
N GLY A 17 16.73 -10.67 0.54
CA GLY A 17 15.72 -9.74 0.08
C GLY A 17 16.26 -8.34 0.32
N ILE A 18 16.30 -7.54 -0.74
CA ILE A 18 16.57 -6.09 -0.77
C ILE A 18 15.81 -5.32 0.33
N ALA A 19 14.75 -5.92 0.90
CA ALA A 19 13.90 -5.37 1.94
C ALA A 19 14.47 -5.42 3.38
N ASP A 20 15.42 -6.31 3.69
CA ASP A 20 15.93 -6.49 5.07
C ASP A 20 17.36 -5.96 5.30
N ASP A 21 18.05 -5.56 4.22
CA ASP A 21 19.41 -4.99 4.26
C ASP A 21 19.44 -3.48 4.49
N ASN A 22 18.38 -2.89 5.05
CA ASN A 22 18.28 -1.44 5.28
C ASN A 22 19.50 -0.86 6.05
N LYS A 23 20.10 -1.64 6.96
CA LYS A 23 21.33 -1.21 7.66
C LYS A 23 22.53 -1.11 6.72
N ASN A 24 22.72 -2.11 5.86
CA ASN A 24 23.81 -2.17 4.90
C ASN A 24 23.63 -1.15 3.78
N VAL A 25 22.40 -0.96 3.29
CA VAL A 25 22.03 0.07 2.31
C VAL A 25 22.28 1.47 2.89
N ASN A 26 21.84 1.74 4.12
CA ASN A 26 22.08 3.04 4.76
C ASN A 26 23.57 3.28 5.05
N HIS A 27 24.32 2.24 5.39
CA HIS A 27 25.77 2.31 5.57
C HIS A 27 26.48 2.65 4.25
N ALA A 28 26.12 1.96 3.15
CA ALA A 28 26.64 2.25 1.82
C ALA A 28 26.30 3.68 1.37
N LEU A 29 25.05 4.11 1.56
CA LEU A 29 24.62 5.49 1.26
C LEU A 29 25.38 6.53 2.08
N LYS A 30 25.74 6.24 3.34
CA LYS A 30 26.56 7.13 4.18
C LYS A 30 27.97 7.28 3.63
N GLY A 31 28.57 6.18 3.13
CA GLY A 31 29.87 6.22 2.44
C GLY A 31 29.84 7.08 1.18
N ILE A 32 28.81 6.90 0.34
CA ILE A 32 28.61 7.67 -0.90
C ILE A 32 28.40 9.16 -0.59
N ARG A 33 27.57 9.50 0.41
CA ARG A 33 27.35 10.90 0.84
C ARG A 33 28.65 11.59 1.29
N LYS A 34 29.53 10.85 1.96
CA LYS A 34 30.85 11.34 2.41
C LYS A 34 31.79 11.61 1.23
N GLN A 35 31.74 10.76 0.20
CA GLN A 35 32.53 10.94 -1.04
C GLN A 35 32.06 12.12 -1.89
N ILE A 36 30.75 12.43 -1.88
CA ILE A 36 30.17 13.55 -2.64
C ILE A 36 30.18 14.87 -1.85
N GLY A 37 30.64 14.87 -0.59
CA GLY A 37 30.76 16.08 0.23
C GLY A 37 29.42 16.69 0.69
N ILE A 38 28.32 15.93 0.65
CA ILE A 38 26.99 16.43 1.02
C ILE A 38 26.81 16.26 2.53
N HIS A 39 27.29 17.22 3.32
CA HIS A 39 27.32 17.09 4.78
C HIS A 39 26.07 17.57 5.54
N ASN A 40 25.09 18.24 4.92
CA ASN A 40 24.01 18.92 5.68
C ASN A 40 22.61 18.83 5.05
N ILE A 41 21.95 17.66 5.04
CA ILE A 41 20.49 17.58 4.76
C ILE A 41 19.76 16.72 5.80
N GLU A 42 20.23 16.67 7.05
CA GLU A 42 19.42 16.13 8.15
C GLU A 42 19.18 17.22 9.20
N ASN A 43 17.89 17.53 9.36
CA ASN A 43 17.23 18.34 10.39
C ASN A 43 17.12 19.87 10.17
N LYS A 44 16.10 20.28 9.42
CA LYS A 44 15.32 21.47 9.76
C LYS A 44 13.84 21.09 9.84
N THR A 45 13.38 20.79 11.05
CA THR A 45 11.97 20.93 11.40
C THR A 45 11.72 22.36 11.86
N THR A 46 10.61 22.92 11.35
CA THR A 46 9.85 24.09 11.79
C THR A 46 10.43 25.50 11.58
N GLU A 47 9.63 26.30 10.85
CA GLU A 47 9.51 27.76 10.91
C GLU A 47 10.67 28.62 10.37
N HIS A 48 10.61 28.90 9.06
CA HIS A 48 10.70 30.25 8.50
C HIS A 48 10.40 30.15 6.99
N ILE A 49 9.20 30.56 6.57
CA ILE A 49 8.96 30.96 5.19
C ILE A 49 9.57 32.36 5.08
N GLN A 50 10.84 32.43 4.68
CA GLN A 50 11.38 33.62 4.04
C GLN A 50 11.76 33.23 2.62
N GLU A 51 11.07 33.91 1.71
CA GLU A 51 11.22 33.87 0.26
C GLU A 51 12.69 33.96 -0.13
N LYS A 52 13.22 32.93 -0.80
CA LYS A 52 14.23 33.12 -1.85
C LYS A 52 14.10 32.07 -2.96
N SER A 53 13.92 32.58 -4.17
CA SER A 53 14.17 31.95 -5.48
C SER A 53 13.20 30.86 -5.97
N GLY A 54 12.12 31.30 -6.62
CA GLY A 54 11.88 31.03 -8.05
C GLY A 54 11.91 29.59 -8.60
N LYS A 55 11.75 28.54 -7.79
CA LYS A 55 11.49 27.19 -8.31
C LYS A 55 9.98 27.01 -8.47
N LYS A 56 9.50 26.83 -9.71
CA LYS A 56 8.14 26.33 -9.99
C LYS A 56 7.96 25.02 -9.21
N ILE A 57 7.24 25.08 -8.11
CA ILE A 57 7.07 23.93 -7.22
C ILE A 57 6.06 23.00 -7.89
N ASN A 58 6.48 21.77 -8.22
CA ASN A 58 5.61 20.77 -8.82
C ASN A 58 4.58 20.30 -7.77
N ILE A 59 3.33 20.74 -7.92
CA ILE A 59 2.22 20.45 -7.01
C ILE A 59 2.01 18.93 -6.86
N GLN A 60 2.26 18.15 -7.92
CA GLN A 60 2.12 16.70 -7.90
C GLN A 60 3.16 16.03 -7.00
N GLU A 61 4.41 16.52 -7.01
CA GLU A 61 5.47 16.01 -6.13
C GLU A 61 5.20 16.32 -4.65
N ILE A 62 4.66 17.51 -4.36
CA ILE A 62 4.24 17.88 -3.01
C ILE A 62 3.15 16.91 -2.51
N ASN A 63 2.13 16.65 -3.34
CA ASN A 63 1.03 15.75 -2.98
C ASN A 63 1.49 14.31 -2.76
N ILE A 64 2.41 13.81 -3.58
CA ILE A 64 3.03 12.48 -3.40
C ILE A 64 3.81 12.44 -2.08
N ASN A 65 4.57 13.49 -1.76
CA ASN A 65 5.34 13.56 -0.52
C ASN A 65 4.44 13.57 0.73
N ILE A 66 3.37 14.35 0.72
CA ILE A 66 2.37 14.37 1.80
C ILE A 66 1.74 12.98 1.98
N THR A 67 1.35 12.34 0.88
CA THR A 67 0.75 11.01 0.89
C THR A 67 1.70 9.94 1.45
N ASN A 68 2.97 9.96 1.05
CA ASN A 68 3.99 9.05 1.57
C ASN A 68 4.25 9.25 3.07
N LYS A 69 4.23 10.50 3.55
CA LYS A 69 4.32 10.81 4.99
C LYS A 69 3.16 10.22 5.76
N ILE A 70 1.94 10.27 5.20
CA ILE A 70 0.75 9.65 5.78
C ILE A 70 0.87 8.13 5.82
N HIS A 71 1.30 7.49 4.73
CA HIS A 71 1.49 6.04 4.71
C HIS A 71 2.48 5.59 5.78
N LYS A 72 3.61 6.31 5.91
CA LYS A 72 4.62 6.08 6.94
C LYS A 72 4.06 6.29 8.35
N SER A 73 3.23 7.31 8.57
CA SER A 73 2.65 7.58 9.89
C SER A 73 1.65 6.51 10.31
N ILE A 74 0.78 6.06 9.39
CA ILE A 74 -0.16 4.95 9.63
C ILE A 74 0.61 3.66 9.93
N TRP A 75 1.62 3.32 9.12
CA TRP A 75 2.47 2.15 9.35
C TRP A 75 3.13 2.16 10.73
N ASN A 76 3.66 3.32 11.13
CA ASN A 76 4.28 3.47 12.45
C ASN A 76 3.26 3.36 13.58
N ALA A 77 2.04 3.88 13.41
CA ALA A 77 0.97 3.74 14.40
C ALA A 77 0.59 2.26 14.58
N MET A 78 0.42 1.52 13.48
CA MET A 78 0.18 0.07 13.54
C MET A 78 1.33 -0.68 14.25
N LYS A 79 2.59 -0.40 13.86
CA LYS A 79 3.77 -1.05 14.42
C LYS A 79 3.98 -0.76 15.91
N LYS A 80 3.63 0.44 16.37
CA LYS A 80 3.70 0.84 17.78
C LYS A 80 2.44 0.50 18.58
N TYR A 81 1.38 0.04 17.92
CA TYR A 81 0.07 -0.19 18.53
C TYR A 81 -0.49 1.08 19.19
N ASP A 82 -0.44 2.19 18.46
CA ASP A 82 -0.83 3.52 18.91
C ASP A 82 -2.16 3.94 18.26
N ALA A 83 -3.27 3.54 18.87
CA ALA A 83 -4.63 3.81 18.37
C ALA A 83 -5.01 5.31 18.37
N PRO A 84 -4.70 6.10 19.43
CA PRO A 84 -4.99 7.54 19.43
C PRO A 84 -4.29 8.27 18.28
N LYS A 85 -3.05 7.87 17.98
CA LYS A 85 -2.32 8.43 16.84
C LYS A 85 -2.96 8.09 15.51
N LEU A 86 -3.50 6.89 15.34
CA LEU A 86 -4.24 6.52 14.13
C LEU A 86 -5.47 7.43 13.93
N GLN A 87 -6.27 7.61 14.99
CA GLN A 87 -7.46 8.48 14.95
C GLN A 87 -7.09 9.93 14.59
N LEU A 88 -6.01 10.44 15.17
CA LEU A 88 -5.49 11.77 14.82
C LEU A 88 -5.06 11.85 13.36
N ILE A 89 -4.43 10.81 12.81
CA ILE A 89 -4.05 10.77 11.38
C ILE A 89 -5.30 10.79 10.50
N GLU A 90 -6.31 9.97 10.80
CA GLU A 90 -7.57 9.93 10.05
C GLU A 90 -8.30 11.27 10.07
N GLN A 91 -8.43 11.89 11.25
CA GLN A 91 -9.01 13.22 11.40
C GLN A 91 -8.25 14.25 10.58
N ASN A 92 -6.91 14.21 10.57
CA ASN A 92 -6.10 15.11 9.76
C ASN A 92 -6.29 14.88 8.25
N ILE A 93 -6.40 13.64 7.80
CA ILE A 93 -6.68 13.31 6.39
C ILE A 93 -8.03 13.90 5.97
N ARG A 94 -9.06 13.72 6.79
CA ARG A 94 -10.43 14.18 6.53
C ARG A 94 -10.54 15.70 6.61
N ALA A 95 -10.03 16.32 7.67
CA ALA A 95 -10.12 17.77 7.89
C ALA A 95 -9.38 18.58 6.80
N ARG A 96 -8.30 18.03 6.25
CA ARG A 96 -7.53 18.67 5.18
C ARG A 96 -8.00 18.26 3.78
N ASN A 97 -9.08 17.49 3.66
CA ASN A 97 -9.59 16.94 2.41
C ASN A 97 -8.51 16.28 1.55
N ILE A 98 -7.57 15.57 2.18
CA ILE A 98 -6.49 14.90 1.46
C ILE A 98 -7.08 13.72 0.70
N GLN A 99 -6.86 13.71 -0.62
CA GLN A 99 -7.35 12.62 -1.46
C GLN A 99 -6.67 11.30 -1.08
N MET A 100 -7.48 10.38 -0.57
CA MET A 100 -7.05 9.01 -0.27
C MET A 100 -6.99 8.18 -1.55
N ASN A 101 -5.86 7.48 -1.74
CA ASN A 101 -5.68 6.50 -2.80
C ASN A 101 -5.83 5.07 -2.27
N GLY A 102 -5.72 4.09 -3.17
CA GLY A 102 -5.85 2.66 -2.81
C GLY A 102 -4.88 2.22 -1.72
N VAL A 103 -3.68 2.81 -1.67
CA VAL A 103 -2.68 2.53 -0.62
C VAL A 103 -3.14 3.05 0.74
N THR A 104 -3.64 4.29 0.81
CA THR A 104 -4.12 4.87 2.06
C THR A 104 -5.28 4.05 2.63
N TYR A 105 -6.26 3.69 1.79
CA TYR A 105 -7.39 2.84 2.19
C TYR A 105 -6.93 1.49 2.71
N THR A 106 -6.03 0.81 1.98
CA THR A 106 -5.49 -0.48 2.39
C THR A 106 -4.83 -0.40 3.77
N LEU A 107 -3.99 0.61 4.00
CA LEU A 107 -3.32 0.80 5.29
C LEU A 107 -4.30 1.08 6.44
N LEU A 108 -5.33 1.91 6.22
CA LEU A 108 -6.34 2.19 7.25
C LEU A 108 -7.17 0.95 7.60
N ILE A 109 -7.60 0.17 6.61
CA ILE A 109 -8.35 -1.08 6.82
C ILE A 109 -7.54 -2.03 7.71
N HIS A 110 -6.27 -2.26 7.37
CA HIS A 110 -5.39 -3.11 8.17
C HIS A 110 -5.11 -2.53 9.57
N ALA A 111 -5.02 -1.21 9.71
CA ALA A 111 -4.86 -0.56 11.01
C ALA A 111 -6.09 -0.78 11.90
N HIS A 112 -7.29 -0.58 11.36
CA HIS A 112 -8.55 -0.84 12.06
C HIS A 112 -8.71 -2.31 12.46
N LEU A 113 -8.26 -3.25 11.62
CA LEU A 113 -8.23 -4.67 11.99
C LEU A 113 -7.33 -4.95 13.20
N ILE A 114 -6.18 -4.26 13.31
CA ILE A 114 -5.28 -4.39 14.48
C ILE A 114 -5.92 -3.84 15.75
N PHE A 115 -6.63 -2.72 15.65
CA PHE A 115 -7.22 -2.01 16.81
C PHE A 115 -8.63 -2.49 17.17
N ASN A 116 -9.11 -3.60 16.60
CA ASN A 116 -10.46 -4.14 16.79
C ASN A 116 -11.58 -3.12 16.47
N ALA A 117 -11.49 -2.42 15.34
CA ALA A 117 -12.58 -1.53 14.93
C ALA A 117 -13.86 -2.33 14.60
N ASN A 118 -15.01 -1.69 14.80
CA ASN A 118 -16.32 -2.26 14.50
C ASN A 118 -16.40 -2.64 13.02
N GLY A 119 -17.01 -3.79 12.70
CA GLY A 119 -17.19 -4.25 11.32
C GLY A 119 -17.81 -3.18 10.39
N SER A 120 -18.68 -2.33 10.93
CA SER A 120 -19.27 -1.19 10.22
C SER A 120 -18.22 -0.22 9.65
N THR A 121 -17.22 0.17 10.44
CA THR A 121 -16.14 1.09 10.01
C THR A 121 -15.33 0.50 8.85
N LEU A 122 -15.03 -0.80 8.92
CA LEU A 122 -14.32 -1.52 7.87
C LEU A 122 -15.16 -1.59 6.58
N THR A 123 -16.46 -1.87 6.70
CA THR A 123 -17.36 -1.89 5.54
C THR A 123 -17.53 -0.51 4.90
N GLN A 124 -17.56 0.57 5.71
CA GLN A 124 -17.61 1.94 5.22
C GLN A 124 -16.36 2.29 4.41
N LEU A 125 -15.16 1.92 4.89
CA LEU A 125 -13.93 2.15 4.13
C LEU A 125 -13.92 1.40 2.78
N ILE A 126 -14.44 0.18 2.73
CA ILE A 126 -14.58 -0.57 1.48
C ILE A 126 -15.57 0.12 0.53
N GLU A 127 -16.68 0.64 1.05
CA GLU A 127 -17.67 1.35 0.23
C GLU A 127 -17.11 2.66 -0.32
N GLU A 128 -16.35 3.41 0.49
CA GLU A 128 -15.65 4.60 0.02
C GLU A 128 -14.63 4.28 -1.09
N MET A 129 -13.94 3.13 -1.02
CA MET A 129 -13.05 2.70 -2.12
C MET A 129 -13.82 2.49 -3.43
N LYS A 130 -15.04 1.94 -3.37
CA LYS A 130 -15.88 1.76 -4.56
C LYS A 130 -16.33 3.10 -5.11
N GLN A 131 -16.81 4.00 -4.25
CA GLN A 131 -17.25 5.34 -4.64
C GLN A 131 -16.13 6.16 -5.30
N LYS A 132 -14.88 5.99 -4.84
CA LYS A 132 -13.70 6.64 -5.41
C LYS A 132 -13.07 5.89 -6.60
N THR A 133 -13.79 4.92 -7.17
CA THR A 133 -13.38 4.12 -8.34
C THR A 133 -11.97 3.54 -8.23
N ILE A 134 -11.56 3.18 -7.00
CA ILE A 134 -10.30 2.49 -6.74
C ILE A 134 -10.29 1.15 -7.49
N HIS A 135 -9.10 0.70 -7.91
CA HIS A 135 -8.92 -0.54 -8.64
C HIS A 135 -9.70 -1.74 -8.03
N PRO A 136 -10.61 -2.40 -8.77
CA PRO A 136 -11.49 -3.44 -8.23
C PRO A 136 -10.78 -4.62 -7.59
N ALA A 137 -9.62 -5.04 -8.11
CA ALA A 137 -8.82 -6.10 -7.49
C ALA A 137 -8.39 -5.74 -6.06
N LEU A 138 -8.03 -4.48 -5.80
CA LEU A 138 -7.62 -4.03 -4.48
C LEU A 138 -8.83 -3.94 -3.53
N ILE A 139 -10.00 -3.53 -4.04
CA ILE A 139 -11.26 -3.55 -3.30
C ILE A 139 -11.60 -4.98 -2.87
N ARG A 140 -11.61 -5.93 -3.83
CA ARG A 140 -11.93 -7.34 -3.57
C ARG A 140 -10.96 -7.97 -2.59
N PHE A 141 -9.66 -7.70 -2.74
CA PHE A 141 -8.62 -8.19 -1.85
C PHE A 141 -8.85 -7.73 -0.40
N ASN A 142 -9.03 -6.43 -0.18
CA ASN A 142 -9.28 -5.89 1.16
C ASN A 142 -10.61 -6.38 1.75
N ALA A 143 -11.68 -6.41 0.94
CA ALA A 143 -13.00 -6.88 1.39
C ALA A 143 -12.97 -8.33 1.89
N ARG A 144 -12.19 -9.20 1.24
CA ARG A 144 -12.03 -10.60 1.66
C ARG A 144 -11.28 -10.74 2.97
N ILE A 145 -10.26 -9.92 3.21
CA ILE A 145 -9.55 -9.88 4.49
C ILE A 145 -10.50 -9.45 5.60
N VAL A 146 -11.28 -8.39 5.38
CA VAL A 146 -12.28 -7.91 6.34
C VAL A 146 -13.31 -8.99 6.64
N ALA A 147 -13.87 -9.64 5.62
CA ALA A 147 -14.84 -10.71 5.79
C ALA A 147 -14.27 -11.88 6.60
N SER A 148 -13.04 -12.31 6.30
CA SER A 148 -12.36 -13.38 7.04
C SER A 148 -12.14 -13.01 8.51
N CYS A 149 -11.75 -11.77 8.80
CA CYS A 149 -11.60 -11.30 10.18
C CYS A 149 -12.93 -11.25 10.93
N ILE A 150 -14.03 -10.87 10.27
CA ILE A 150 -15.37 -10.87 10.87
C ILE A 150 -15.84 -12.29 11.15
N GLU A 151 -15.65 -13.22 10.21
CA GLU A 151 -15.95 -14.64 10.39
C GLU A 151 -15.17 -15.25 11.56
N MET A 152 -13.90 -14.88 11.74
CA MET A 152 -13.15 -15.30 12.92
C MET A 152 -13.79 -14.80 14.22
N GLN A 153 -14.29 -13.56 14.24
CA GLN A 153 -14.95 -12.99 15.42
C GLN A 153 -16.25 -13.74 15.76
N THR A 154 -17.03 -14.19 14.77
CA THR A 154 -18.24 -15.00 15.01
C THR A 154 -17.89 -16.36 15.61
N LEU A 155 -16.71 -16.90 15.31
CA LEU A 155 -16.15 -18.11 15.90
C LEU A 155 -15.42 -17.86 17.25
N HIS A 156 -15.59 -16.68 17.84
CA HIS A 156 -14.88 -16.25 19.07
C HIS A 156 -13.34 -16.30 18.96
N ALA A 157 -12.80 -16.20 17.75
CA ALA A 157 -11.38 -16.15 17.45
C ALA A 157 -10.94 -14.74 17.00
N LYS A 158 -9.65 -14.43 17.13
CA LYS A 158 -9.07 -13.18 16.61
C LYS A 158 -7.72 -13.43 15.97
N PRO A 159 -7.42 -12.78 14.84
CA PRO A 159 -6.10 -12.91 14.21
C PRO A 159 -5.03 -12.29 15.11
N LEU A 160 -3.88 -12.94 15.20
CA LEU A 160 -2.74 -12.40 15.93
C LEU A 160 -2.30 -11.08 15.28
N ARG A 161 -2.04 -10.07 16.10
CA ARG A 161 -1.56 -8.76 15.63
C ARG A 161 -0.38 -8.85 14.66
N ASN A 162 0.58 -9.73 14.96
CA ASN A 162 1.75 -9.92 14.10
C ASN A 162 1.35 -10.44 12.72
N ASN A 163 0.36 -11.33 12.63
CA ASN A 163 -0.14 -11.84 11.36
C ASN A 163 -0.80 -10.71 10.57
N ILE A 164 -1.62 -9.88 11.21
CA ILE A 164 -2.25 -8.72 10.56
C ILE A 164 -1.18 -7.72 10.07
N LEU A 165 -0.11 -7.50 10.83
CA LEU A 165 1.01 -6.64 10.41
C LEU A 165 1.75 -7.21 9.18
N GLN A 166 1.96 -8.53 9.11
CA GLN A 166 2.57 -9.15 7.94
C GLN A 166 1.65 -9.07 6.72
N MET A 167 0.36 -9.33 6.90
CA MET A 167 -0.65 -9.14 5.86
C MET A 167 -0.68 -7.69 5.38
N ALA A 168 -0.63 -6.72 6.30
CA ALA A 168 -0.60 -5.30 5.99
C ALA A 168 0.63 -4.92 5.15
N ARG A 169 1.79 -5.51 5.44
CA ARG A 169 3.02 -5.29 4.66
C ARG A 169 2.88 -5.80 3.22
N ALA A 170 2.35 -7.00 3.04
CA ALA A 170 2.11 -7.57 1.72
C ALA A 170 1.05 -6.74 0.95
N ALA A 171 -0.08 -6.45 1.62
CA ALA A 171 -1.17 -5.64 1.09
C ALA A 171 -0.72 -4.25 0.65
N TRP A 172 0.16 -3.62 1.44
CA TRP A 172 0.73 -2.32 1.11
C TRP A 172 1.55 -2.36 -0.18
N ILE A 173 2.46 -3.33 -0.33
CA ILE A 173 3.27 -3.48 -1.54
C ILE A 173 2.37 -3.71 -2.76
N THR A 174 1.38 -4.60 -2.65
CA THR A 174 0.43 -4.86 -3.73
C THR A 174 -0.37 -3.61 -4.09
N ALA A 175 -0.83 -2.84 -3.10
CA ALA A 175 -1.56 -1.61 -3.33
C ALA A 175 -0.72 -0.56 -4.07
N VAL A 176 0.56 -0.42 -3.71
CA VAL A 176 1.49 0.52 -4.37
C VAL A 176 1.68 0.14 -5.83
N LEU A 177 1.92 -1.14 -6.12
CA LEU A 177 2.12 -1.63 -7.48
C LEU A 177 0.87 -1.43 -8.34
N ILE A 178 -0.30 -1.77 -7.82
CA ILE A 178 -1.58 -1.59 -8.51
C ILE A 178 -1.85 -0.10 -8.76
N THR A 179 -1.73 0.75 -7.74
CA THR A 179 -2.02 2.18 -7.86
C THR A 179 -1.09 2.89 -8.85
N ARG A 180 0.18 2.45 -8.96
CA ARG A 180 1.13 3.00 -9.94
C ARG A 180 0.85 2.55 -11.37
N ARG A 181 0.39 1.30 -11.54
CA ARG A 181 0.21 0.70 -12.87
C ARG A 181 -1.17 1.02 -13.48
N TYR A 182 -2.23 0.98 -12.66
CA TYR A 182 -3.61 1.21 -13.08
C TYR A 182 -4.37 1.94 -11.95
N PRO A 183 -4.45 3.27 -11.99
CA PRO A 183 -4.93 4.05 -10.85
C PRO A 183 -6.45 3.94 -10.59
N THR A 184 -7.26 3.76 -11.64
CA THR A 184 -8.74 3.78 -11.53
C THR A 184 -9.38 2.62 -12.31
N HIS A 185 -10.62 2.27 -11.94
CA HIS A 185 -11.40 1.26 -12.64
C HIS A 185 -11.54 1.55 -14.14
N ASP A 186 -11.89 2.78 -14.50
CA ASP A 186 -12.09 3.18 -15.90
C ASP A 186 -10.80 3.03 -16.71
N HIS A 187 -9.64 3.34 -16.10
CA HIS A 187 -8.35 3.17 -16.75
C HIS A 187 -8.03 1.70 -17.07
N ILE A 188 -8.50 0.76 -16.25
CA ILE A 188 -8.39 -0.68 -16.52
C ILE A 188 -9.22 -1.04 -17.74
N ILE A 189 -10.50 -0.65 -17.76
CA ILE A 189 -11.42 -0.96 -18.87
C ILE A 189 -10.83 -0.44 -20.20
N GLN A 190 -10.33 0.80 -20.21
CA GLN A 190 -9.71 1.37 -21.42
C GLN A 190 -8.48 0.58 -21.88
N LYS A 191 -7.67 0.07 -20.94
CA LYS A 191 -6.51 -0.75 -21.26
C LYS A 191 -6.90 -2.16 -21.73
N GLU A 192 -7.92 -2.76 -21.16
CA GLU A 192 -8.47 -4.04 -21.61
C GLU A 192 -8.97 -3.94 -23.06
N ILE A 193 -9.76 -2.90 -23.38
CA ILE A 193 -10.22 -2.62 -24.74
C ILE A 193 -9.04 -2.44 -25.71
N GLN A 194 -7.99 -1.72 -25.29
CA GLN A 194 -6.80 -1.53 -26.12
C GLN A 194 -6.09 -2.85 -26.42
N VAL A 195 -5.96 -3.72 -25.42
CA VAL A 195 -5.31 -5.03 -25.57
C VAL A 195 -6.14 -5.96 -26.47
N GLU A 196 -7.46 -5.97 -26.32
CA GLU A 196 -8.36 -6.76 -27.18
C GLU A 196 -8.28 -6.33 -28.65
N ARG A 197 -8.21 -5.02 -28.93
CA ARG A 197 -7.99 -4.50 -30.29
C ARG A 197 -6.69 -5.00 -30.90
N GLN A 198 -5.59 -4.95 -30.13
CA GLN A 198 -4.28 -5.44 -30.59
C GLN A 198 -4.29 -6.95 -30.88
N HIS A 199 -4.95 -7.75 -30.04
CA HIS A 199 -5.09 -9.19 -30.31
C HIS A 199 -5.88 -9.46 -31.59
N THR A 200 -6.95 -8.71 -31.83
CA THR A 200 -7.78 -8.85 -33.04
C THR A 200 -7.01 -8.49 -34.31
N GLU A 201 -6.18 -7.44 -34.26
CA GLU A 201 -5.30 -7.03 -35.37
C GLU A 201 -4.24 -8.12 -35.68
N ILE A 202 -3.61 -8.69 -34.65
CA ILE A 202 -2.61 -9.77 -34.80
C ILE A 202 -3.23 -11.06 -35.38
N GLU A 203 -4.48 -11.38 -35.04
CA GLU A 203 -5.17 -12.55 -35.60
C GLU A 203 -5.53 -12.38 -37.08
N ASN A 204 -5.90 -11.15 -37.50
CA ASN A 204 -6.19 -10.84 -38.90
C ASN A 204 -4.93 -10.75 -39.78
N GLU A 205 -3.76 -10.48 -39.20
CA GLU A 205 -2.47 -10.44 -39.92
C GLU A 205 -1.81 -11.82 -40.10
N LYS A 206 -2.35 -12.90 -39.52
CA LYS A 206 -1.80 -14.25 -39.77
C LYS A 206 -2.04 -14.65 -41.23
N PRO A 207 -0.99 -14.90 -42.03
CA PRO A 207 -1.16 -15.27 -43.42
C PRO A 207 -1.92 -16.60 -43.50
N ILE A 208 -3.00 -16.59 -44.29
CA ILE A 208 -3.73 -17.80 -44.67
C ILE A 208 -2.73 -18.63 -45.47
N HIS A 209 -2.10 -19.62 -44.83
CA HIS A 209 -1.37 -20.65 -45.54
C HIS A 209 -2.38 -21.47 -46.33
N ILE A 210 -2.61 -21.06 -47.57
CA ILE A 210 -3.32 -21.83 -48.59
C ILE A 210 -2.51 -23.12 -48.75
N LYS A 211 -3.03 -24.22 -48.20
CA LYS A 211 -2.56 -25.56 -48.56
C LYS A 211 -3.01 -25.83 -49.99
N LEU A 212 -2.07 -25.75 -50.92
CA LEU A 212 -2.16 -26.35 -52.25
C LEU A 212 -2.01 -27.87 -52.13
#